data_AF-A0A8E2APJ6-F1
#
_entry.id   AF-A0A8E2APJ6-F1
#
_cell.length_a   1.000
_cell.length_b   1.000
_cell.length_c   1.000
_cell.angle_alpha   90.00
_cell.angle_beta   90.00
_cell.angle_gamma   90.00
#
_symmetry.space_group_name_H-M   'P 1'
#
loop_
_entity.id
_entity.type
_entity.pdbx_description
1 polymer ?
#
loop_
_entity_poly.entity_id
_entity_poly.type
_entity_poly.pdbx_seq_one_letter_code
_entity_poly.pdbx_strand_id
1 'polypeptide(L)'
;MSNIDFETAVKQEEANLRREHPTADDIPSCWHLFDDFLACNGVRMQLQSLYRYGHMSECGRKYEDFKFCMSIKSLHPEEKRDAWIHRRAVWWAQRRLGKSSEDVWDVRPEPLQIRPLSEVVNAPQELLIVT
;
A
#
# COMPACT_ATOMS: atom_id res chain seq x y z
N MET A 1 12.34 14.24 -3.35
CA MET A 1 12.54 14.01 -1.90
C MET A 1 11.76 15.02 -1.08
N SER A 2 10.60 14.62 -0.56
CA SER A 2 9.83 15.45 0.36
C SER A 2 10.66 15.72 1.62
N ASN A 3 10.80 16.99 1.98
CA ASN A 3 11.59 17.44 3.14
C ASN A 3 10.75 17.29 4.43
N ILE A 4 10.17 16.11 4.62
CA ILE A 4 9.26 15.81 5.72
C ILE A 4 10.00 14.89 6.69
N ASP A 5 10.09 15.33 7.93
CA ASP A 5 10.69 14.54 9.01
C ASP A 5 9.88 13.26 9.29
N PHE A 6 10.57 12.19 9.72
CA PHE A 6 9.96 10.88 9.96
C PHE A 6 8.83 10.94 11.00
N GLU A 7 9.04 11.65 12.10
CA GLU A 7 8.02 11.76 13.15
C GLU A 7 6.79 12.53 12.64
N THR A 8 7.01 13.54 11.81
CA THR A 8 5.95 14.31 11.18
C THR A 8 5.14 13.43 10.22
N ALA A 9 5.81 12.59 9.43
CA ALA A 9 5.15 11.62 8.56
C ALA A 9 4.30 10.63 9.37
N VAL A 10 4.83 10.06 10.46
CA VAL A 10 4.08 9.15 11.34
C VAL A 10 2.82 9.82 11.89
N LYS A 11 2.91 11.05 12.41
CA LYS A 11 1.74 11.78 12.93
C LYS A 11 0.67 12.02 11.86
N GLN A 12 1.08 12.30 10.63
CA GLN A 12 0.15 12.45 9.50
C GLN A 12 -0.54 11.12 9.17
N GLU A 13 0.22 10.03 9.10
CA GLU A 13 -0.34 8.70 8.82
C GLU A 13 -1.27 8.22 9.95
N GLU A 14 -0.94 8.49 11.22
CA GLU A 14 -1.85 8.23 12.34
C GLU A 14 -3.15 9.01 12.22
N ALA A 15 -3.09 10.30 11.87
CA ALA A 15 -4.28 11.11 11.66
C ALA A 15 -5.15 10.57 10.51
N ASN A 16 -4.53 10.06 9.44
CA ASN A 16 -5.23 9.42 8.33
C ASN A 16 -5.89 8.11 8.78
N LEU A 17 -5.13 7.21 9.41
CA LEU A 17 -5.61 5.92 9.89
C LEU A 17 -6.70 6.04 10.95
N ARG A 18 -6.65 7.07 11.81
CA ARG A 18 -7.73 7.35 12.78
C ARG A 18 -9.04 7.76 12.10
N ARG A 19 -8.97 8.42 10.93
CA ARG A 19 -10.16 8.73 10.11
C ARG A 19 -10.68 7.49 9.39
N GLU A 20 -9.79 6.62 8.93
CA GLU A 20 -10.15 5.37 8.24
C GLU A 20 -10.75 4.32 9.21
N HIS A 21 -10.22 4.24 10.43
CA HIS A 21 -10.64 3.31 11.47
C HIS A 21 -11.17 4.09 12.69
N PRO A 22 -12.39 4.66 12.64
CA PRO A 22 -12.92 5.49 13.72
C PRO A 22 -13.16 4.72 15.03
N THR A 23 -13.51 3.44 14.97
CA THR A 23 -13.87 2.60 16.14
C THR A 23 -12.95 1.40 16.31
N ALA A 24 -12.98 0.77 17.50
CA ALA A 24 -12.20 -0.44 17.77
C ALA A 24 -12.65 -1.68 16.97
N ASP A 25 -13.84 -1.67 16.39
CA ASP A 25 -14.33 -2.78 15.54
C ASP A 25 -13.80 -2.69 14.11
N ASP A 26 -13.29 -1.52 13.69
CA ASP A 26 -12.77 -1.29 12.34
C ASP A 26 -11.36 -1.88 12.13
N ILE A 27 -10.68 -2.30 13.21
CA ILE A 27 -9.36 -2.95 13.11
C ILE A 27 -9.50 -4.45 12.82
N PRO A 28 -8.60 -5.04 12.02
CA PRO A 28 -8.71 -6.45 11.65
C PRO A 28 -8.57 -7.38 12.87
N SER A 29 -9.34 -8.46 12.86
CA SER A 29 -9.20 -9.54 13.84
C SER A 29 -7.88 -10.30 13.62
N CYS A 30 -7.33 -10.91 14.68
CA CYS A 30 -6.07 -11.66 14.54
C CYS A 30 -6.21 -12.86 13.60
N TRP A 31 -7.41 -13.46 13.52
CA TRP A 31 -7.71 -14.52 12.57
C TRP A 31 -7.71 -14.02 11.13
N HIS A 32 -8.25 -12.83 10.88
CA HIS A 32 -8.18 -12.23 9.55
C HIS A 32 -6.72 -12.02 9.11
N LEU A 33 -5.85 -11.54 10.00
CA LEU A 33 -4.41 -11.39 9.73
C LEU A 33 -3.69 -12.73 9.50
N PHE A 34 -4.13 -13.78 10.19
CA PHE A 34 -3.62 -15.13 9.97
C PHE A 34 -4.03 -15.69 8.61
N ASP A 35 -5.30 -15.56 8.23
CA ASP A 35 -5.81 -15.97 6.92
C ASP A 35 -5.07 -15.20 5.81
N ASP A 36 -4.80 -13.92 6.01
CA ASP A 36 -4.02 -13.08 5.13
C ASP A 36 -2.59 -13.60 4.90
N PHE A 37 -1.95 -14.06 5.98
CA PHE A 37 -0.62 -14.70 5.92
C PHE A 37 -0.68 -16.02 5.16
N LEU A 38 -1.67 -16.88 5.42
CA LEU A 38 -1.83 -18.15 4.71
C LEU A 38 -2.15 -17.94 3.24
N ALA A 39 -3.03 -17.00 2.92
CA ALA A 39 -3.40 -16.65 1.55
C ALA A 39 -2.19 -16.18 0.74
N CYS A 40 -1.28 -15.41 1.36
CA CYS A 40 -0.02 -15.01 0.74
C CYS A 40 0.89 -16.22 0.43
N ASN A 41 0.99 -17.19 1.34
CA ASN A 41 1.79 -18.40 1.14
C ASN A 41 1.10 -19.46 0.26
N GLY A 42 -0.16 -19.23 -0.11
CA GLY A 42 -0.92 -20.15 -0.96
C GLY A 42 -0.23 -20.35 -2.32
N VAL A 43 -0.16 -21.61 -2.76
CA VAL A 43 0.55 -22.03 -3.99
C VAL A 43 0.14 -21.19 -5.21
N ARG A 44 -1.16 -20.89 -5.34
CA ARG A 44 -1.68 -20.06 -6.45
C ARG A 44 -1.07 -18.65 -6.46
N MET A 45 -1.01 -17.99 -5.30
CA MET A 45 -0.47 -16.63 -5.19
C MET A 45 1.03 -16.62 -5.41
N GLN A 46 1.72 -17.62 -4.87
CA GLN A 46 3.16 -17.78 -5.01
C GLN A 46 3.56 -18.04 -6.47
N LEU A 47 2.84 -18.92 -7.18
CA LEU A 47 3.08 -19.15 -8.62
C LEU A 47 2.80 -17.89 -9.45
N GLN A 48 1.76 -17.13 -9.12
CA GLN A 48 1.47 -15.87 -9.79
C GLN A 48 2.58 -14.83 -9.59
N SER A 49 3.14 -14.73 -8.38
CA SER A 49 4.28 -13.86 -8.09
C SER A 49 5.51 -14.30 -8.87
N LEU A 50 5.81 -15.60 -8.87
CA LEU A 50 6.93 -16.15 -9.61
C LEU A 50 6.81 -15.84 -11.11
N TYR A 51 5.63 -15.99 -11.69
CA TYR A 51 5.38 -15.67 -13.09
C TYR A 51 5.54 -14.16 -13.40
N ARG A 52 5.01 -13.28 -12.55
CA ARG A 52 5.02 -11.82 -12.79
C ARG A 52 6.35 -11.14 -12.49
N TYR A 53 7.00 -11.55 -11.41
CA TYR A 53 8.15 -10.85 -10.83
C TYR A 53 9.42 -11.69 -10.77
N GLY A 54 9.36 -12.98 -11.16
CA GLY A 54 10.52 -13.87 -11.15
C GLY A 54 10.91 -14.38 -9.75
N HIS A 55 10.13 -14.09 -8.71
CA HIS A 55 10.39 -14.56 -7.35
C HIS A 55 9.09 -14.79 -6.57
N MET A 56 9.18 -15.64 -5.54
CA MET A 56 8.10 -15.91 -4.59
C MET A 56 7.79 -14.66 -3.77
N SER A 57 6.52 -14.45 -3.40
CA SER A 57 6.11 -13.30 -2.61
C SER A 57 6.69 -13.37 -1.20
N GLU A 58 7.21 -12.24 -0.71
CA GLU A 58 7.66 -12.11 0.68
C GLU A 58 6.47 -11.94 1.63
N CYS A 59 6.08 -13.02 2.32
CA CYS A 59 4.93 -13.03 3.23
C CYS A 59 5.28 -12.72 4.69
N GLY A 60 6.56 -12.50 5.02
CA GLY A 60 7.03 -12.32 6.39
C GLY A 60 6.33 -11.17 7.13
N ARG A 61 6.10 -10.04 6.45
CA ARG A 61 5.41 -8.89 7.04
C ARG A 61 3.99 -9.23 7.55
N LYS A 62 3.24 -10.04 6.80
CA LYS A 62 1.88 -10.48 7.20
C LYS A 62 1.93 -11.38 8.44
N TYR A 63 2.97 -12.21 8.55
CA TYR A 63 3.21 -12.99 9.75
C TYR A 63 3.54 -12.11 10.96
N GLU A 64 4.34 -11.06 10.78
CA GLU A 64 4.61 -10.06 11.82
C GLU A 64 3.35 -9.29 12.23
N ASP A 65 2.42 -9.02 11.31
CA ASP A 65 1.10 -8.44 11.62
C ASP A 65 0.29 -9.37 12.53
N PHE A 66 0.22 -10.66 12.20
CA PHE A 66 -0.43 -11.67 13.03
C PHE A 66 0.21 -11.79 14.42
N LYS A 67 1.54 -11.93 14.51
CA LYS A 67 2.24 -12.07 15.80
C LYS A 67 2.00 -10.89 16.72
N PHE A 68 2.04 -9.67 16.19
CA PHE A 68 1.75 -8.48 16.97
C PHE A 68 0.29 -8.44 17.44
N CYS A 69 -0.66 -8.78 16.58
CA CYS A 69 -2.06 -8.87 17.01
C CYS A 69 -2.23 -9.84 18.18
N MET A 70 -1.56 -10.98 18.11
CA MET A 70 -1.54 -11.97 19.19
C MET A 70 -0.86 -11.45 20.47
N SER A 71 0.18 -10.61 20.37
CA SER A 71 0.84 -10.03 21.54
C SER A 71 -0.02 -8.97 22.24
N ILE A 72 -0.88 -8.25 21.51
CA ILE A 72 -1.74 -7.20 22.08
C ILE A 72 -3.19 -7.66 22.31
N LYS A 73 -3.49 -8.95 22.16
CA LYS A 73 -4.86 -9.49 22.22
C LYS A 73 -5.59 -9.26 23.55
N SER A 74 -4.83 -9.07 24.63
CA SER A 74 -5.35 -8.90 25.99
C SER A 74 -5.57 -7.43 26.38
N LEU A 75 -5.18 -6.48 25.52
CA LEU A 75 -5.41 -5.05 25.76
C LEU A 75 -6.90 -4.71 25.64
N HIS A 76 -7.28 -3.58 26.24
CA HIS A 76 -8.61 -3.01 26.03
C HIS A 76 -8.82 -2.70 24.53
N PRO A 77 -10.04 -2.84 23.96
CA PRO A 77 -10.27 -2.64 22.53
C PRO A 77 -9.74 -1.31 21.97
N GLU A 78 -9.90 -0.21 22.70
CA GLU A 78 -9.34 1.09 22.30
C GLU A 78 -7.82 1.14 22.34
N GLU A 79 -7.17 0.55 23.37
CA GLU A 79 -5.71 0.48 23.44
C GLU A 79 -5.13 -0.40 22.33
N LYS A 80 -5.83 -1.49 22.01
CA LYS A 80 -5.50 -2.37 20.89
C LYS A 80 -5.56 -1.61 19.56
N ARG A 81 -6.61 -0.80 19.38
CA ARG A 81 -6.77 0.07 18.21
C ARG A 81 -5.65 1.10 18.11
N ASP A 82 -5.33 1.81 19.19
CA ASP A 82 -4.26 2.80 19.20
C ASP A 82 -2.90 2.17 18.87
N ALA A 83 -2.58 1.02 19.47
CA ALA A 83 -1.35 0.28 19.19
C ALA A 83 -1.27 -0.21 17.73
N TRP A 84 -2.40 -0.68 17.17
CA TRP A 84 -2.49 -1.09 15.77
C TRP A 84 -2.29 0.10 14.82
N ILE A 85 -2.98 1.22 15.05
CA ILE A 85 -2.86 2.45 14.27
C ILE A 85 -1.43 2.96 14.27
N HIS A 86 -0.79 3.07 15.44
CA HIS A 86 0.58 3.55 15.55
C HIS A 86 1.55 2.69 14.74
N ARG A 87 1.50 1.36 14.91
CA ARG A 87 2.36 0.44 14.16
C ARG A 87 2.15 0.55 12.65
N ARG A 88 0.89 0.71 12.22
CA ARG A 88 0.54 0.86 10.80
C ARG A 88 1.01 2.20 10.25
N ALA A 89 0.94 3.27 11.03
CA ALA A 89 1.43 4.60 10.68
C ALA A 89 2.95 4.60 10.49
N VAL A 90 3.70 3.97 11.39
CA VAL A 90 5.15 3.78 11.25
C VAL A 90 5.50 3.07 9.95
N TRP A 91 4.77 2.01 9.61
CA TRP A 91 4.97 1.28 8.35
C TRP A 91 4.69 2.15 7.11
N TRP A 92 3.59 2.90 7.11
CA TRP A 92 3.26 3.81 6.01
C TRP A 92 4.26 4.96 5.88
N ALA A 93 4.70 5.54 6.99
CA ALA A 93 5.71 6.60 7.01
C ALA A 93 7.03 6.12 6.41
N GLN A 94 7.50 4.93 6.77
CA GLN A 94 8.70 4.32 6.17
C GLN A 94 8.55 4.15 4.65
N ARG A 95 7.38 3.71 4.19
CA ARG A 95 7.12 3.50 2.77
C ARG A 95 7.03 4.81 1.98
N ARG A 96 6.42 5.83 2.58
CA ARG A 96 6.25 7.17 1.99
C ARG A 96 7.57 7.94 1.90
N LEU A 97 8.46 7.75 2.87
CA LEU A 97 9.80 8.35 2.87
C LEU A 97 10.83 7.49 2.10
N GLY A 98 10.46 6.26 1.77
CA GLY A 98 11.19 5.44 0.82
C GLY A 98 11.15 6.01 -0.59
N LYS A 99 11.90 5.40 -1.50
CA LYS A 99 11.96 5.83 -2.91
C LYS A 99 10.57 5.71 -3.55
N SER A 100 10.05 6.82 -4.04
CA SER A 100 8.78 6.89 -4.78
C SER A 100 9.05 7.04 -6.27
N SER A 101 8.09 6.67 -7.11
CA SER A 101 8.11 7.03 -8.53
C SER A 101 8.15 8.55 -8.73
N GLU A 102 7.58 9.29 -7.78
CA GLU A 102 7.58 10.76 -7.75
C GLU A 102 8.98 11.36 -7.52
N ASP A 103 9.98 10.57 -7.11
CA ASP A 103 11.37 11.04 -7.05
C ASP A 103 12.04 11.06 -8.42
N VAL A 104 11.46 10.37 -9.42
CA VAL A 104 11.97 10.29 -10.80
C VAL A 104 11.06 11.04 -11.78
N TRP A 105 9.76 11.02 -11.53
CA TRP A 105 8.74 11.56 -12.43
C TRP A 105 7.91 12.64 -11.73
N ASP A 106 7.84 13.82 -12.31
CA ASP A 106 6.95 14.88 -11.83
C ASP A 106 5.49 14.58 -12.17
N VAL A 107 4.57 14.96 -11.28
CA VAL A 107 3.12 14.85 -11.53
C VAL A 107 2.74 15.74 -12.70
N ARG A 108 2.02 15.19 -13.67
CA ARG A 108 1.57 15.94 -14.85
C ARG A 108 0.57 17.04 -14.41
N PRO A 109 0.78 18.31 -14.81
CA PRO A 109 -0.12 19.39 -14.40
C PRO A 109 -1.48 19.33 -15.10
N GLU A 110 -1.52 18.76 -16.30
CA GLU A 110 -2.73 18.66 -17.12
C GLU A 110 -3.05 17.19 -17.42
N PRO A 111 -4.33 16.79 -17.43
CA PRO A 111 -4.72 15.45 -17.87
C PRO A 111 -4.18 15.14 -19.27
N LEU A 112 -3.91 13.86 -19.53
CA LEU A 112 -3.62 13.41 -20.89
C LEU A 112 -4.81 13.73 -21.79
N GLN A 113 -4.56 14.44 -22.89
CA GLN A 113 -5.56 14.61 -23.93
C GLN A 113 -5.68 13.29 -24.70
N ILE A 114 -6.53 12.41 -24.19
CA ILE A 114 -6.82 11.11 -24.80
C ILE A 114 -7.61 11.39 -26.08
N ARG A 115 -6.94 11.29 -27.23
CA ARG A 115 -7.62 11.21 -28.52
C ARG A 115 -8.39 9.89 -28.58
N PRO A 116 -9.68 9.88 -28.96
CA PRO A 116 -10.41 8.64 -29.10
C PRO A 116 -9.71 7.73 -30.11
N LEU A 117 -9.61 6.44 -29.79
CA LEU A 117 -8.89 5.45 -30.61
C LEU A 117 -9.37 5.43 -32.07
N SER A 118 -10.65 5.73 -32.31
CA SER A 118 -11.22 5.87 -33.66
C SER A 118 -10.55 6.96 -34.49
N GLU A 119 -10.07 8.04 -33.88
CA GLU A 119 -9.35 9.12 -34.59
C GLU A 119 -7.90 8.74 -34.85
N VAL A 120 -7.26 8.00 -33.94
CA VAL A 120 -5.87 7.52 -34.10
C VAL A 120 -5.78 6.45 -35.17
N VAL A 121 -6.74 5.53 -35.23
CA VAL A 121 -6.77 4.43 -36.20
C VAL A 121 -7.08 4.92 -37.63
N ASN A 122 -7.83 6.01 -37.77
CA ASN A 122 -8.17 6.60 -39.06
C ASN A 122 -7.24 7.76 -39.46
N ALA A 123 -6.21 8.06 -38.67
CA ALA A 123 -5.25 9.10 -38.99
C ALA A 123 -4.33 8.65 -40.15
N PRO A 124 -4.11 9.49 -41.17
CA PRO A 124 -3.17 9.17 -42.24
C PRO A 124 -1.75 8.99 -41.67
N GLN A 125 -1.05 7.99 -42.19
CA GLN A 125 0.19 7.42 -41.62
C GLN A 125 1.38 8.40 -41.53
N GLU A 126 1.28 9.57 -42.18
CA GLU A 126 2.27 10.66 -42.12
C GLU A 126 2.26 11.44 -40.78
N LEU A 127 1.20 11.32 -39.97
CA LEU A 127 1.07 12.00 -38.67
C LEU A 127 1.54 11.16 -37.46
N LEU A 128 1.99 9.93 -37.69
CA LEU A 128 2.35 8.96 -36.64
C LEU A 128 3.85 8.91 -36.30
N ILE A 129 4.71 9.68 -36.99
CA ILE A 129 6.18 9.60 -36.84
C ILE A 129 6.78 10.79 -36.07
N VAL A 130 6.02 11.85 -35.78
CA VAL A 130 6.51 12.98 -34.97
C VAL A 130 5.86 12.97 -33.60
N THR A 131 6.42 12.17 -32.70
CA THR A 131 6.62 12.43 -31.24
C THR A 131 7.28 11.20 -30.62
#